data_AF-B1JVJ0-F1
#
_entry.id   AF-B1JVJ0-F1
#
_cell.length_a   1.000
_cell.length_b   1.000
_cell.length_c   1.000
_cell.angle_alpha   90.00
_cell.angle_beta   90.00
_cell.angle_gamma   90.00
#
_symmetry.space_group_name_H-M   'P 1'
#
loop_
_entity.id
_entity.type
_entity.pdbx_description
1 polymer ?
#
loop_
_entity_poly.entity_id
_entity_poly.type
_entity_poly.pdbx_seq_one_letter_code
_entity_poly.pdbx_strand_id
1 'polypeptide(L)' 'MIVCVCKSVSDRKIRASLAEGVNSFDELQFELGVATCCGKCEESVRDLMAEQGVCASRCGVEHHAHPIPVTFYDRKAA' A
#
# COMPACT_ATOMS: atom_id res chain seq x y z
N MET A 1 0.55 8.11 -15.98
CA MET A 1 -0.83 8.45 -15.54
C MET A 1 -0.82 8.85 -14.07
N ILE A 2 -1.75 9.70 -13.60
CA ILE A 2 -1.99 9.90 -12.15
C ILE A 2 -2.85 8.75 -11.65
N VAL A 3 -2.37 8.05 -10.62
CA VAL A 3 -3.04 6.88 -10.02
C VAL A 3 -3.73 7.28 -8.73
N CYS A 4 -3.08 8.06 -7.87
CA CYS A 4 -3.70 8.64 -6.66
C CYS A 4 -3.82 10.15 -6.81
N VAL A 5 -5.05 10.65 -6.99
CA VAL A 5 -5.33 12.09 -7.08
C VAL A 5 -5.12 12.77 -5.73
N CYS A 6 -5.56 12.15 -4.62
CA CYS A 6 -5.48 12.74 -3.28
C CYS A 6 -4.04 13.03 -2.81
N LYS A 7 -3.07 12.26 -3.31
CA LYS A 7 -1.65 12.38 -2.95
C LYS A 7 -0.76 12.78 -4.13
N SER A 8 -1.36 13.10 -5.28
CA SER A 8 -0.65 13.43 -6.51
C SER A 8 0.40 12.38 -6.91
N VAL A 9 0.07 11.10 -6.75
CA VAL A 9 0.98 9.98 -7.08
C VAL A 9 0.71 9.51 -8.50
N SER A 10 1.76 9.46 -9.30
CA SER A 10 1.71 8.93 -10.66
C SER A 10 2.17 7.47 -10.71
N ASP A 11 1.74 6.77 -11.77
CA ASP A 11 2.21 5.43 -12.12
C ASP A 11 3.75 5.36 -12.17
N ARG A 12 4.42 6.37 -12.76
CA ARG A 12 5.88 6.46 -12.79
C ARG A 12 6.48 6.48 -11.38
N LYS A 13 5.85 7.18 -10.43
CA LYS A 13 6.32 7.25 -9.04
C LYS A 13 6.18 5.90 -8.33
N ILE A 14 5.08 5.19 -8.56
CA ILE A 14 4.86 3.84 -8.03
C ILE A 14 5.93 2.89 -8.59
N ARG A 15 6.14 2.87 -9.91
CA ARG A 15 7.15 2.03 -10.56
C ARG A 15 8.57 2.34 -10.08
N ALA A 16 8.88 3.61 -9.83
CA ALA A 16 10.18 4.00 -9.26
C ALA A 16 10.38 3.39 -7.86
N SER A 17 9.39 3.51 -6.96
CA SER A 17 9.47 2.90 -5.62
C SER A 17 9.59 1.37 -5.68
N LEU A 18 8.88 0.70 -6.59
CA LEU A 18 9.04 -0.74 -6.80
C LEU A 18 10.45 -1.10 -7.29
N ALA A 19 11.02 -0.31 -8.20
CA ALA A 19 12.40 -0.49 -8.67
C ALA A 19 13.45 -0.21 -7.58
N GLU A 20 13.13 0.64 -6.60
CA GLU A 20 13.93 0.90 -5.40
C GLU A 20 13.86 -0.23 -4.36
N GLY A 21 13.00 -1.24 -4.58
CA GLY A 21 12.94 -2.45 -3.78
C GLY A 21 11.69 -2.58 -2.89
N VAL A 22 10.76 -1.63 -2.97
CA VAL A 22 9.45 -1.75 -2.31
C VAL A 22 8.72 -2.97 -2.87
N ASN A 23 8.30 -3.88 -1.98
CA ASN A 23 7.72 -5.16 -2.39
C ASN A 23 6.36 -5.46 -1.77
N SER A 24 5.83 -4.56 -0.95
CA SER A 24 4.50 -4.70 -0.34
C SER A 24 3.64 -3.46 -0.54
N PHE A 25 2.32 -3.66 -0.46
CA PHE A 25 1.37 -2.56 -0.58
C PHE A 25 1.47 -1.63 0.64
N ASP A 26 1.70 -2.18 1.83
CA ASP A 26 1.86 -1.40 3.06
C ASP A 26 3.08 -0.47 3.00
N GLU A 27 4.20 -0.94 2.43
CA GLU A 27 5.36 -0.09 2.17
C GLU A 27 5.03 1.04 1.17
N LEU A 28 4.33 0.74 0.07
CA LEU A 28 3.88 1.81 -0.86
C LEU A 28 2.93 2.79 -0.20
N GLN A 29 2.02 2.32 0.65
CA GLN A 29 1.12 3.19 1.41
C GLN A 29 1.90 4.10 2.36
N PHE A 30 2.93 3.58 3.04
CA PHE A 30 3.78 4.35 3.93
C PHE A 30 4.62 5.40 3.17
N GLU A 31 5.29 4.99 2.09
CA GLU A 31 6.21 5.85 1.34
C GLU A 31 5.49 6.89 0.47
N LEU A 32 4.40 6.50 -0.19
CA LEU A 32 3.72 7.34 -1.17
C LEU A 32 2.39 7.91 -0.66
N GLY A 33 1.88 7.40 0.46
CA GLY A 33 0.57 7.79 1.02
C GLY A 33 -0.62 7.28 0.22
N VAL A 34 -0.43 6.40 -0.76
CA VAL A 34 -1.53 5.85 -1.58
C VAL A 34 -2.58 5.17 -0.68
N ALA A 35 -3.85 5.19 -1.10
CA ALA A 35 -5.00 4.66 -0.36
C ALA A 35 -5.31 5.30 1.03
N THR A 36 -4.45 6.15 1.59
CA THR A 36 -4.65 6.74 2.94
C THR A 36 -5.66 7.91 3.03
N CYS A 37 -6.37 8.24 1.95
CA CYS A 37 -7.34 9.35 1.94
C CYS A 37 -8.75 8.87 1.58
N CYS A 38 -9.06 8.73 0.28
CA CYS A 38 -10.37 8.26 -0.16
C CYS A 38 -10.40 6.75 -0.51
N GLY A 39 -9.25 6.07 -0.47
CA GLY A 39 -9.11 4.64 -0.78
C GLY A 39 -9.25 4.24 -2.26
N LYS A 40 -9.85 5.08 -3.11
CA LYS A 40 -10.25 4.72 -4.49
C LYS A 40 -9.12 4.28 -5.43
N CYS A 41 -7.87 4.62 -5.13
CA CYS A 41 -6.73 4.21 -5.95
C CYS A 41 -6.17 2.84 -5.59
N GLU A 42 -6.65 2.19 -4.51
CA GLU A 42 -6.06 0.95 -3.99
C GLU A 42 -5.98 -0.16 -5.05
N GLU A 43 -7.11 -0.48 -5.70
CA GLU A 43 -7.18 -1.53 -6.73
C GLU A 43 -6.20 -1.23 -7.87
N SER A 44 -6.21 -0.01 -8.39
CA SER A 44 -5.28 0.40 -9.46
C SER A 44 -3.81 0.32 -9.05
N VAL A 45 -3.46 0.58 -7.78
CA VAL A 45 -2.08 0.42 -7.30
C VAL A 45 -1.72 -1.07 -7.22
N ARG A 46 -2.63 -1.92 -6.74
CA ARG A 46 -2.42 -3.37 -6.65
C ARG A 46 -2.26 -4.00 -8.03
N ASP A 47 -3.05 -3.58 -9.02
CA ASP A 47 -2.91 -4.01 -10.40
C ASP A 47 -1.52 -3.67 -10.95
N LEU A 48 -1.04 -2.45 -10.71
CA LEU A 48 0.32 -2.06 -11.10
C LEU A 48 1.40 -2.91 -10.42
N MET A 49 1.24 -3.24 -9.14
CA MET A 49 2.16 -4.16 -8.44
C MET A 49 2.14 -5.56 -9.07
N ALA A 50 0.95 -6.05 -9.46
CA ALA A 50 0.78 -7.34 -10.13
C ALA A 50 1.46 -7.37 -11.50
N GLU A 51 1.27 -6.31 -12.30
CA GLU A 51 1.94 -6.13 -13.60
C GLU A 51 3.46 -6.11 -13.48
N GLN A 52 4.01 -5.57 -12.38
CA GLN A 52 5.45 -5.56 -12.10
C GLN A 52 5.97 -6.88 -11.48
N GLY A 53 5.10 -7.89 -11.28
CA GLY A 53 5.48 -9.19 -10.73
C GLY A 53 5.71 -9.20 -9.22
N VAL A 54 5.30 -8.14 -8.52
CA VAL A 54 5.52 -7.98 -7.07
C VAL A 54 4.52 -8.82 -6.26
N CYS A 55 3.40 -9.26 -6.86
CA CYS A 55 2.38 -10.04 -6.15
C CYS A 55 2.10 -11.46 -6.68
N ALA A 56 2.81 -11.99 -7.69
CA ALA A 56 2.37 -13.23 -8.35
C ALA A 56 3.26 -14.47 -8.17
N SER A 57 4.57 -14.36 -7.88
CA SER A 57 5.44 -15.53 -8.14
C SER A 57 6.68 -15.70 -7.27
N ARG A 58 6.79 -15.02 -6.11
CA ARG A 58 7.98 -15.22 -5.25
C ARG A 58 7.79 -15.31 -3.73
N CYS A 59 6.59 -15.14 -3.17
CA CYS A 59 6.39 -15.43 -1.75
C CYS A 59 5.82 -16.83 -1.55
N GLY A 60 6.70 -17.82 -1.44
CA GLY A 60 6.40 -19.05 -0.69
C GLY A 60 6.32 -18.78 0.83
N VAL A 61 5.72 -17.66 1.23
CA VAL A 61 5.60 -17.23 2.62
C VAL A 61 4.13 -17.18 2.95
N GLU A 62 3.70 -18.04 3.88
CA GLU A 62 2.37 -17.96 4.47
C GLU A 62 2.19 -16.56 5.06
N HIS A 63 1.20 -15.81 4.57
CA HIS A 63 0.75 -14.59 5.21
C HIS A 63 0.19 -14.96 6.59
N HIS A 64 1.04 -14.97 7.62
CA HIS A 64 0.59 -14.92 9.00
C HIS A 64 -0.08 -13.57 9.21
N ALA A 65 -1.39 -13.53 8.97
CA ALA A 65 -2.27 -12.50 9.49
C ALA A 65 -2.23 -12.59 11.01
N HIS A 66 -1.24 -11.95 11.64
CA HIS A 66 -1.23 -11.73 13.08
C HIS A 66 -2.09 -10.50 13.35
N PRO A 67 -3.32 -10.65 13.90
CA PRO A 67 -4.08 -9.50 14.34
C PRO A 67 -3.35 -8.87 15.53
N ILE A 68 -2.77 -7.69 15.31
CA ILE A 68 -2.25 -6.87 16.41
C ILE A 68 -3.48 -6.30 17.13
N PRO A 69 -3.67 -6.58 18.43
CA PRO A 69 -4.80 -6.03 19.17
C PRO A 69 -4.64 -4.52 19.30
N VAL A 70 -5.55 -3.76 18.68
CA VAL A 70 -5.64 -2.31 18.90
C VAL A 70 -6.25 -2.06 20.28
N THR A 71 -5.40 -1.69 21.24
CA THR A 71 -5.89 -1.23 22.55
C THR A 71 -6.47 0.17 22.39
N PHE A 72 -7.79 0.29 22.40
CA PHE A 72 -8.48 1.56 22.54
C PHE A 72 -8.16 2.13 23.93
N TYR A 73 -7.34 3.19 24.00
CA TYR A 73 -7.27 4.01 25.21
C TYR A 73 -8.58 4.78 25.32
N ASP A 74 -9.40 4.40 26.30
CA ASP A 74 -10.64 5.06 26.65
C ASP A 74 -10.40 6.56 26.90
N ARG A 75 -10.83 7.42 25.97
CA ARG A 75 -10.91 8.87 26.21
C ARG A 75 -12.09 9.10 27.17
N LYS A 76 -11.82 9.10 28.48
CA LYS A 76 -12.74 9.72 29.44
C LYS A 76 -12.87 11.20 29.09
N ALA A 77 -13.97 11.58 28.45
CA ALA A 77 -14.41 12.97 28.39
C ALA A 77 -14.75 13.41 29.82
N ALA A 78 -14.05 14.42 30.30
CA ALA A 78 -14.35 15.13 31.54
C ALA A 78 -15.48 16.13 31.33
#